data_AF-A0A3P6CDZ6-F1
#
_entry.id   AF-A0A3P6CDZ6-F1
#
_cell.length_a   1.000
_cell.length_b   1.000
_cell.length_c   1.000
_cell.angle_alpha   90.00
_cell.angle_beta   90.00
_cell.angle_gamma   90.00
#
_symmetry.space_group_name_H-M   'P 1'
#
loop_
_entity.id
_entity.type
_entity.pdbx_description
1 polymer ?
#
loop_
_entity_poly.entity_id
_entity_poly.type
_entity_poly.pdbx_seq_one_letter_code
_entity_poly.pdbx_strand_id
1 'polypeptide(L)'
;MRNVWQRLQEDATACLQLLKMSLPCFTTLCNILQTNYGLQPTSNISIKESVAIFLLICGHNEVQRNVSLIFARNQETVMKEFSEVLRATDLLACDYIRTPTTQELRRIPERLLVDRVNYPYFSGCVGAMDGTHICVKVTHELQRMYWN
;
A
#
# COMPACT_ATOMS: atom_id res chain seq x y z
N MET A 1 20.89 7.53 16.00
CA MET A 1 21.00 6.63 14.84
C MET A 1 21.04 7.46 13.57
N ARG A 2 22.24 7.75 13.03
CA ARG A 2 22.46 8.67 11.89
C ARG A 2 22.25 8.05 10.49
N ASN A 3 21.75 6.81 10.37
CA ASN A 3 22.11 5.96 9.23
C ASN A 3 20.98 5.57 8.26
N VAL A 4 19.70 5.90 8.51
CA VAL A 4 18.63 5.50 7.56
C VAL A 4 18.70 6.29 6.26
N TRP A 5 18.89 7.61 6.34
CA TRP A 5 18.96 8.47 5.15
C TRP A 5 20.18 8.19 4.27
N GLN A 6 21.36 7.98 4.88
CA GLN A 6 22.54 7.57 4.13
C GLN A 6 22.33 6.22 3.45
N ARG A 7 21.76 5.23 4.15
CA ARG A 7 21.47 3.90 3.57
C ARG A 7 20.46 3.98 2.43
N LEU A 8 19.43 4.83 2.54
CA LEU A 8 18.47 5.05 1.47
C LEU A 8 19.12 5.70 0.23
N GLN A 9 20.12 6.56 0.40
CA GLN A 9 20.78 7.23 -0.72
C GLN A 9 21.87 6.38 -1.39
N GLU A 10 22.53 5.52 -0.63
CA GLU A 10 23.70 4.75 -1.09
C GLU A 10 23.33 3.33 -1.59
N ASP A 11 22.22 2.76 -1.12
CA ASP A 11 21.81 1.38 -1.42
C ASP A 11 20.40 1.31 -2.04
N ALA A 12 20.35 1.00 -3.34
CA ALA A 12 19.11 0.81 -4.08
C ALA A 12 18.25 -0.34 -3.50
N THR A 13 18.89 -1.37 -2.95
CA THR A 13 18.22 -2.50 -2.30
C THR A 13 17.55 -2.05 -1.01
N ALA A 14 18.25 -1.25 -0.20
CA ALA A 14 17.69 -0.67 1.02
C ALA A 14 16.49 0.24 0.72
N CYS A 15 16.54 1.03 -0.35
CA CYS A 15 15.38 1.81 -0.81
C CYS A 15 14.16 0.93 -1.10
N LEU A 16 14.33 -0.12 -1.91
CA LEU A 16 13.25 -1.04 -2.23
C LEU A 16 12.75 -1.79 -0.99
N GLN A 17 13.64 -2.19 -0.09
CA GLN A 17 13.26 -2.89 1.13
C GLN A 17 12.47 -1.97 2.06
N LEU A 18 12.98 -0.76 2.35
CA LEU A 18 12.39 0.14 3.34
C LEU A 18 11.20 0.94 2.80
N LEU A 19 11.29 1.47 1.59
CA LEU A 19 10.27 2.35 1.00
C LEU A 19 9.32 1.65 0.03
N LYS A 20 9.60 0.38 -0.32
CA LYS A 20 8.87 -0.40 -1.35
C LYS A 20 8.90 0.24 -2.74
N MET A 21 9.84 1.15 -2.98
CA MET A 21 10.03 1.83 -4.27
C MET A 21 11.48 2.23 -4.49
N SER A 22 11.85 2.51 -5.74
CA SER A 22 13.19 3.00 -6.07
C SER A 22 13.39 4.45 -5.61
N LEU A 23 14.64 4.86 -5.37
CA LEU A 23 14.96 6.24 -4.97
C LEU A 23 14.47 7.31 -5.97
N PRO A 24 14.56 7.10 -7.31
CA PRO A 24 13.97 8.04 -8.27
C PRO A 24 12.46 8.13 -8.12
N CYS A 25 11.75 7.01 -7.98
CA CYS A 25 10.29 6.99 -7.81
C CYS A 25 9.89 7.70 -6.51
N PHE A 26 10.59 7.46 -5.41
CA PHE A 26 10.39 8.16 -4.13
C PHE A 26 10.58 9.68 -4.26
N THR A 27 11.63 10.10 -4.96
CA THR A 27 11.91 11.53 -5.19
C THR A 27 10.81 12.17 -6.02
N THR A 28 10.37 11.49 -7.08
CA THR A 28 9.23 11.94 -7.91
C THR A 28 7.95 12.05 -7.08
N LEU A 29 7.64 11.05 -6.24
CA LEU A 29 6.47 11.08 -5.35
C LEU A 29 6.53 12.29 -4.40
N CYS A 30 7.67 12.52 -3.75
CA CYS A 30 7.86 13.69 -2.87
C CYS A 30 7.57 15.01 -3.60
N ASN A 31 8.10 15.16 -4.82
CA ASN A 31 7.89 16.37 -5.62
C ASN A 31 6.42 16.53 -6.04
N ILE A 32 5.75 15.44 -6.43
CA ILE A 32 4.33 15.46 -6.80
C ILE A 32 3.46 15.87 -5.61
N LEU A 33 3.66 15.24 -4.45
CA LEU A 33 2.90 15.55 -3.23
C LEU A 33 3.08 17.01 -2.79
N GLN A 34 4.30 17.55 -2.91
CA GLN A 34 4.58 18.93 -2.59
C GLN A 34 3.95 19.91 -3.59
N THR A 35 4.13 19.66 -4.89
CA THR A 35 3.76 20.62 -5.95
C THR A 35 2.27 20.62 -6.21
N ASN A 36 1.63 19.44 -6.20
CA ASN A 36 0.26 19.28 -6.70
C ASN A 36 -0.75 19.02 -5.57
N TYR A 37 -0.31 18.46 -4.44
CA TYR A 37 -1.22 18.01 -3.37
C TYR A 37 -1.01 18.73 -2.04
N GLY A 38 -0.23 19.81 -2.04
CA GLY A 38 -0.15 20.76 -0.94
C GLY A 38 0.60 20.26 0.29
N LEU A 39 1.41 19.20 0.17
CA LEU A 39 2.27 18.75 1.26
C LEU A 39 3.40 19.79 1.48
N GLN A 40 3.48 20.36 2.69
CA GLN A 40 4.46 21.39 3.02
C GLN A 40 5.48 20.89 4.05
N PRO A 41 6.75 21.31 3.95
CA PRO A 41 7.72 21.01 4.99
C PRO A 41 7.38 21.79 6.26
N THR A 42 7.78 21.26 7.42
CA THR A 42 7.74 22.00 8.68
C THR A 42 9.14 22.47 9.05
N SER A 43 9.27 23.32 10.06
CA SER A 43 10.59 23.79 10.54
C SER A 43 11.52 22.65 10.98
N ASN A 44 10.95 21.48 11.33
CA ASN A 44 11.71 20.37 11.89
C ASN A 44 11.77 19.13 10.98
N ILE A 45 10.93 19.06 9.94
CA ILE A 45 10.72 17.86 9.13
C ILE A 45 10.65 18.22 7.66
N SER A 46 11.49 17.57 6.86
CA SER A 46 11.50 17.69 5.42
C SER A 46 10.37 16.87 4.78
N ILE A 47 9.97 17.23 3.56
CA ILE A 47 9.02 16.46 2.76
C ILE A 47 9.46 14.99 2.65
N LYS A 48 10.74 14.75 2.35
CA LYS A 48 11.28 13.39 2.23
C LYS A 48 11.08 12.60 3.53
N GLU A 49 11.38 13.22 4.67
CA GLU A 49 11.20 12.58 5.97
C GLU A 49 9.75 12.27 6.29
N SER A 50 8.85 13.21 6.04
CA SER A 50 7.41 13.02 6.18
C SER A 50 6.89 11.85 5.34
N VAL A 51 7.24 11.83 4.04
CA VAL A 51 6.82 10.77 3.11
C VAL A 51 7.45 9.41 3.47
N ALA A 52 8.70 9.37 3.91
CA ALA A 52 9.34 8.13 4.34
C ALA A 52 8.72 7.55 5.62
N ILE A 53 8.32 8.39 6.57
CA ILE A 53 7.56 7.97 7.76
C ILE A 53 6.27 7.27 7.32
N PHE A 54 5.51 7.91 6.44
CA PHE A 54 4.26 7.36 5.92
C PHE A 54 4.46 6.01 5.21
N LEU A 55 5.43 5.94 4.29
CA LEU A 55 5.72 4.72 3.54
C LEU A 55 6.21 3.58 4.42
N LEU A 56 6.97 3.86 5.48
CA LEU A 56 7.44 2.83 6.40
C LEU A 56 6.27 2.24 7.21
N ILE A 57 5.35 3.07 7.67
CA ILE A 57 4.13 2.63 8.37
C ILE A 57 3.27 1.78 7.43
N CYS A 58 2.93 2.29 6.25
CA CYS A 58 2.04 1.59 5.31
C CYS A 58 2.68 0.35 4.67
N GLY A 59 3.95 0.44 4.27
CA GLY A 59 4.64 -0.60 3.51
C GLY A 59 5.06 -1.80 4.34
N HIS A 60 5.15 -1.65 5.66
CA HIS A 60 5.61 -2.71 6.57
C HIS A 60 4.64 -2.97 7.73
N ASN A 61 3.51 -2.25 7.78
CA ASN A 61 2.60 -2.27 8.92
C ASN A 61 3.34 -1.97 10.25
N GLU A 62 4.29 -1.05 10.20
CA GLU A 62 5.12 -0.71 11.35
C GLU A 62 4.34 0.12 12.36
N VAL A 63 4.56 -0.15 13.64
CA VAL A 63 3.92 0.60 14.71
C VAL A 63 4.59 1.96 14.90
N GLN A 64 3.78 2.99 15.18
CA GLN A 64 4.23 4.37 15.40
C GLN A 64 5.44 4.49 16.34
N ARG A 65 5.49 3.68 17.41
CA ARG A 65 6.60 3.66 18.37
C ARG A 65 7.93 3.26 17.73
N ASN A 66 7.94 2.27 16.83
CA ASN A 66 9.15 1.83 16.14
C ASN A 66 9.63 2.93 15.19
N VAL A 67 8.71 3.52 14.43
CA VAL A 67 9.01 4.61 13.50
C VAL A 67 9.57 5.83 14.24
N SER A 68 9.01 6.18 15.40
CA SER A 68 9.56 7.21 16.28
C SER A 68 11.02 6.96 16.67
N LEU A 69 11.37 5.71 17.00
CA LEU A 69 12.75 5.34 17.34
C LEU A 69 13.68 5.43 16.12
N ILE A 70 13.22 4.98 14.95
CA ILE A 70 13.97 4.99 13.69
C ILE A 70 14.33 6.40 13.26
N PHE A 71 13.35 7.31 13.26
CA PHE A 71 13.54 8.71 12.85
C PHE A 71 13.98 9.63 13.99
N ALA A 72 14.13 9.12 15.21
CA ALA A 72 14.41 9.90 16.41
C ALA A 72 13.43 11.08 16.60
N ARG A 73 12.15 10.84 16.31
CA ARG A 73 11.06 11.80 16.46
C ARG A 73 10.11 11.35 17.56
N ASN A 74 9.44 12.29 18.21
CA ASN A 74 8.38 11.93 19.15
C ASN A 74 7.18 11.31 18.41
N GLN A 75 6.34 10.59 19.14
CA GLN A 75 5.20 9.87 18.57
C GLN A 75 4.17 10.83 17.97
N GLU A 76 3.87 11.93 18.64
CA GLU A 76 2.94 12.96 18.14
C GLU A 76 3.33 13.47 16.76
N THR A 77 4.62 13.75 16.58
CA THR A 77 5.22 14.18 15.32
C THR A 77 5.04 13.12 14.23
N VAL A 78 5.36 11.86 14.52
CA VAL A 78 5.17 10.76 13.56
C VAL A 78 3.71 10.66 13.12
N MET A 79 2.75 10.75 14.05
CA MET A 79 1.33 10.69 13.73
C MET A 79 0.85 11.88 12.92
N LYS A 80 1.33 13.08 13.25
CA LYS A 80 1.02 14.31 12.51
C LYS A 80 1.50 14.22 11.07
N GLU A 81 2.77 13.85 10.87
CA GLU A 81 3.34 13.72 9.52
C GLU A 81 2.65 12.60 8.73
N PHE A 82 2.36 11.47 9.37
CA PHE A 82 1.55 10.41 8.75
C PHE A 82 0.20 10.93 8.26
N SER A 83 -0.51 11.70 9.09
CA SER A 83 -1.84 12.24 8.76
C SER A 83 -1.80 13.24 7.61
N GLU A 84 -0.80 14.13 7.57
CA GLU A 84 -0.64 15.10 6.48
C GLU A 84 -0.30 14.42 5.15
N VAL A 85 0.59 13.43 5.15
CA VAL A 85 0.92 12.67 3.95
C VAL A 85 -0.26 11.81 3.50
N LEU A 86 -1.01 11.22 4.43
CA LEU A 86 -2.23 10.47 4.11
C LEU A 86 -3.23 11.36 3.37
N ARG A 87 -3.49 12.57 3.87
CA ARG A 87 -4.39 13.53 3.22
C ARG A 87 -3.93 13.89 1.80
N ALA A 88 -2.63 14.16 1.61
CA ALA A 88 -2.10 14.46 0.28
C ALA A 88 -2.17 13.23 -0.66
N THR A 89 -1.94 12.03 -0.12
CA THR A 89 -1.99 10.77 -0.88
C THR A 89 -3.42 10.38 -1.25
N ASP A 90 -4.40 10.69 -0.42
CA ASP A 90 -5.83 10.48 -0.71
C ASP A 90 -6.29 11.32 -1.91
N LEU A 91 -5.84 12.57 -1.98
CA LEU A 91 -6.07 13.43 -3.16
C LEU A 91 -5.37 12.88 -4.41
N LEU A 92 -4.12 12.44 -4.28
CA LEU A 92 -3.38 11.77 -5.36
C LEU A 92 -4.13 10.52 -5.84
N ALA A 93 -4.68 9.73 -4.93
CA ALA A 93 -5.43 8.53 -5.26
C ALA A 93 -6.69 8.84 -6.09
N CYS A 94 -7.38 9.95 -5.81
CA CYS A 94 -8.54 10.39 -6.61
C CYS A 94 -8.19 10.65 -8.08
N ASP A 95 -6.98 11.14 -8.35
CA ASP A 95 -6.54 11.45 -9.72
C ASP A 95 -5.96 10.22 -10.45
N TYR A 96 -5.29 9.33 -9.73
CA TYR A 96 -4.53 8.21 -10.32
C TYR A 96 -5.27 6.87 -10.29
N ILE A 97 -6.15 6.65 -9.31
CA ILE A 97 -6.92 5.41 -9.17
C ILE A 97 -8.25 5.59 -9.91
N ARG A 98 -8.33 4.98 -11.08
CA ARG A 98 -9.60 4.91 -11.82
C ARG A 98 -10.58 4.02 -11.06
N THR A 99 -11.57 4.64 -10.44
CA THR A 99 -12.69 3.90 -9.87
C THR A 99 -13.61 3.42 -11.00
N PRO A 100 -13.76 2.10 -11.21
CA PRO A 100 -14.66 1.59 -12.25
C PRO A 100 -16.11 1.96 -11.92
N THR A 101 -16.89 2.30 -12.94
CA THR A 101 -18.32 2.55 -12.79
C THR A 101 -19.07 1.28 -12.39
N THR A 102 -20.26 1.41 -11.81
CA THR A 102 -21.12 0.25 -11.50
C THR A 102 -21.39 -0.63 -12.73
N GLN A 103 -21.49 -0.03 -13.91
CA GLN A 103 -21.67 -0.77 -15.16
C GLN A 103 -20.44 -1.58 -15.53
N GLU A 104 -19.24 -1.01 -15.41
CA GLU A 104 -17.99 -1.72 -15.68
C GLU A 104 -17.73 -2.83 -14.66
N LEU A 105 -18.05 -2.59 -13.38
CA LEU A 105 -17.97 -3.57 -12.31
C LEU A 105 -18.89 -4.79 -12.52
N ARG A 106 -20.05 -4.58 -13.15
CA ARG A 106 -20.99 -5.66 -13.49
C ARG A 106 -20.65 -6.37 -14.80
N ARG A 107 -19.73 -5.82 -15.59
CA ARG A 107 -19.35 -6.43 -16.87
C ARG A 107 -18.52 -7.68 -16.60
N ILE A 108 -19.07 -8.82 -16.99
CA ILE A 108 -18.33 -10.10 -16.95
C ILE A 108 -17.25 -10.05 -18.05
N PRO A 109 -15.97 -10.30 -17.73
CA PRO A 109 -14.92 -10.41 -18.74
C PRO A 109 -15.25 -11.46 -19.80
N GLU A 110 -15.01 -11.16 -21.07
CA GLU A 110 -15.33 -12.07 -22.19
C GLU A 110 -14.69 -13.46 -22.04
N ARG A 111 -13.49 -13.52 -21.48
CA ARG A 111 -12.80 -14.79 -21.18
C ARG A 111 -13.61 -15.70 -20.25
N LEU A 112 -14.30 -15.12 -19.26
CA LEU A 112 -15.15 -15.88 -18.33
C LEU A 112 -16.49 -16.28 -18.98
N LEU A 113 -17.00 -15.52 -19.95
CA LEU A 113 -18.22 -15.89 -20.68
C LEU A 113 -17.99 -17.12 -21.58
N VAL A 114 -16.78 -17.29 -22.10
CA VAL A 114 -16.41 -18.44 -22.95
C VAL A 114 -16.06 -19.67 -22.11
N ASP A 115 -15.54 -19.47 -20.90
CA ASP A 115 -15.17 -20.55 -19.98
C ASP A 115 -16.40 -21.11 -19.24
N ARG A 116 -17.08 -22.06 -19.88
CA ARG A 116 -18.27 -22.73 -19.31
C ARG A 116 -18.00 -23.52 -18.04
N VAL A 117 -16.75 -23.92 -17.78
CA VAL A 117 -16.38 -24.69 -16.59
C VAL A 117 -16.32 -23.77 -15.38
N ASN A 118 -15.68 -22.61 -15.53
CA ASN A 118 -15.49 -21.68 -14.42
C ASN A 118 -16.64 -20.67 -14.28
N TYR A 119 -17.37 -20.36 -15.34
CA TYR A 119 -18.47 -19.38 -15.33
C TYR A 119 -19.47 -19.55 -14.18
N PRO A 120 -19.97 -20.76 -13.84
CA PRO A 120 -20.91 -20.93 -12.74
C PRO A 120 -20.39 -20.47 -11.37
N TYR A 121 -19.07 -20.58 -11.13
CA TYR A 121 -18.44 -20.18 -9.86
C TYR A 121 -18.20 -18.68 -9.75
N PHE A 122 -18.12 -17.99 -10.89
CA PHE A 122 -17.85 -16.55 -10.96
C PHE A 122 -19.05 -15.73 -11.45
N SER A 123 -20.19 -16.37 -11.70
CA SER A 123 -21.42 -15.71 -12.11
C SER A 123 -21.92 -14.78 -10.99
N GLY A 124 -22.01 -13.48 -11.29
CA GLY A 124 -22.40 -12.44 -10.32
C GLY A 124 -21.25 -11.90 -9.45
N CYS A 125 -20.01 -12.40 -9.62
CA CYS A 125 -18.84 -11.81 -8.97
C CYS A 125 -18.50 -10.45 -9.58
N VAL A 126 -18.32 -9.44 -8.73
CA VAL A 126 -17.95 -8.06 -9.11
C VAL A 126 -16.42 -7.85 -9.11
N GLY A 127 -15.68 -8.80 -8.53
CA GLY A 127 -14.23 -8.80 -8.43
C GLY A 127 -13.79 -9.74 -7.31
N ALA A 128 -12.48 -9.93 -7.18
CA ALA A 128 -11.92 -10.56 -5.99
C ALA A 128 -11.94 -9.52 -4.85
N MET A 129 -12.87 -9.67 -3.89
CA MET A 129 -12.68 -9.08 -2.57
C MET A 129 -11.61 -9.91 -1.88
N ASP A 130 -10.39 -9.36 -1.78
CA ASP A 130 -9.34 -10.00 -1.01
C ASP A 130 -9.85 -10.31 0.42
N GLY A 131 -9.72 -11.57 0.84
CA GLY A 131 -10.09 -12.02 2.19
C GLY A 131 -11.38 -12.81 2.38
N THR A 132 -11.96 -13.50 1.38
CA THR A 132 -12.98 -14.53 1.69
C THR A 132 -12.30 -15.85 2.04
N HIS A 133 -12.20 -16.15 3.35
CA HIS A 133 -11.92 -17.52 3.81
C HIS A 133 -13.10 -18.42 3.42
N ILE A 134 -12.96 -19.15 2.32
CA ILE A 134 -13.91 -20.22 1.97
C ILE A 134 -13.70 -21.34 2.99
N CYS A 135 -14.74 -21.64 3.79
CA CYS A 135 -14.71 -22.80 4.68
C CYS A 135 -14.78 -24.08 3.82
N VAL A 136 -13.62 -24.60 3.44
CA VAL A 136 -13.52 -25.91 2.77
C VAL A 136 -13.57 -26.98 3.86
N LYS A 137 -14.79 -27.39 4.27
CA LYS A 137 -14.96 -28.67 4.95
C LYS A 137 -15.00 -29.77 3.91
N VAL A 138 -13.83 -30.36 3.62
CA VAL A 138 -13.75 -31.64 2.91
C VAL A 138 -14.52 -32.69 3.70
N THR A 139 -15.22 -33.58 3.00
CA THR A 139 -15.89 -34.74 3.59
C THR A 139 -14.88 -35.58 4.38
N HIS A 140 -15.34 -36.26 5.44
CA HIS A 140 -14.47 -36.99 6.37
C HIS A 140 -13.52 -37.98 5.68
N GLU A 141 -13.94 -38.55 4.56
CA GLU A 141 -13.17 -39.51 3.75
C GLU A 141 -11.96 -38.86 3.05
N LEU A 142 -12.09 -37.60 2.62
CA LEU A 142 -11.05 -36.89 1.87
C LEU A 142 -10.08 -36.12 2.77
N GLN A 143 -10.44 -35.87 4.04
CA GLN A 143 -9.60 -35.13 5.01
C GLN A 143 -8.21 -35.77 5.21
N ARG A 144 -8.12 -37.11 5.13
CA ARG A 144 -6.86 -37.84 5.31
C ARG A 144 -5.81 -37.55 4.23
N MET A 145 -6.20 -37.04 3.06
CA MET A 145 -5.26 -36.74 1.97
C MET A 145 -4.57 -35.39 2.13
N TYR A 146 -5.11 -34.50 2.96
CA TYR A 146 -4.61 -33.13 3.12
C TYR A 146 -3.92 -32.89 4.46
N TRP A 147 -3.89 -33.90 5.33
CA TRP A 147 -3.16 -33.88 6.59
C TRP A 147 -2.02 -34.90 6.51
N ASN A 148 -0.82 -34.41 6.15
CA ASN A 148 0.45 -35.10 6.41
C ASN A 148 1.08 -34.51 7.66
#